data_AF-A0A9E3W0Y0-F1
#
_entry.id   AF-A0A9E3W0Y0-F1
#
_cell.length_a   1.000
_cell.length_b   1.000
_cell.length_c   1.000
_cell.angle_alpha   90.00
_cell.angle_beta   90.00
_cell.angle_gamma   90.00
#
_symmetry.space_group_name_H-M   'P 1'
#
loop_
_entity.id
_entity.type
_entity.pdbx_description
1 polymer ?
#
loop_
_entity_poly.entity_id
_entity_poly.type
_entity_poly.pdbx_seq_one_letter_code
_entity_poly.pdbx_strand_id
1 'polypeptide(L)'
;MNKIKKMNIREICEEIDLIIAAKDNRIDYKYIFRHLDDALTKKMSYSDIVLICETIVKIANTKSRILRYLEKDFWSFINKIPFQIFYIHRLGISENEELLSNTDYDNNYKKILSKLIGLVVEIIDLKDDNSKGSDLRRASSLKFLGEMINCYDIPIAKNLFVESITSKNKKEQYEALEGLENYYAVSEEEIEADLVKTLNDIMKETDDRTVASSCLQILINAEIIDEMTAVFKIEDWKDEHYD
;
A
#
# COMPACT_ATOMS: atom_id res chain seq x y z
N MET A 1 13.56 35.26 5.99
CA MET A 1 13.26 33.85 5.67
C MET A 1 13.99 33.49 4.40
N ASN A 2 14.96 32.57 4.45
CA ASN A 2 15.55 32.02 3.23
C ASN A 2 14.47 31.25 2.46
N LYS A 3 14.29 31.59 1.18
CA LYS A 3 13.31 30.94 0.30
C LYS A 3 13.79 29.52 0.07
N ILE A 4 13.07 28.52 0.60
CA ILE A 4 13.40 27.11 0.36
C ILE A 4 13.34 26.88 -1.16
N LYS A 5 14.46 26.49 -1.77
CA LYS A 5 14.54 26.20 -3.20
C LYS A 5 13.62 25.00 -3.48
N LYS A 6 12.64 25.15 -4.38
CA LYS A 6 11.80 24.02 -4.81
C LYS A 6 12.66 23.04 -5.61
N MET A 7 12.61 21.77 -5.23
CA MET A 7 13.29 20.68 -5.92
C MET A 7 12.31 19.92 -6.83
N ASN A 8 12.78 19.45 -7.96
CA ASN A 8 12.07 18.47 -8.79
C ASN A 8 12.37 17.03 -8.34
N ILE A 9 11.65 16.03 -8.88
CA ILE A 9 11.80 14.62 -8.49
C ILE A 9 13.25 14.12 -8.66
N ARG A 10 13.90 14.46 -9.78
CA ARG A 10 15.29 14.08 -10.02
C ARG A 10 16.22 14.66 -8.95
N GLU A 11 16.11 15.96 -8.66
CA GLU A 11 16.91 16.60 -7.61
C GLU A 11 16.66 15.93 -6.25
N ILE A 12 15.42 15.57 -5.91
CA ILE A 12 15.10 14.85 -4.66
C ILE A 12 15.78 13.49 -4.61
N CYS A 13 15.72 12.71 -5.69
CA CYS A 13 16.33 11.37 -5.76
C CYS A 13 17.88 11.45 -5.70
N GLU A 14 18.48 12.46 -6.33
CA GLU A 14 19.91 12.73 -6.26
C GLU A 14 20.37 13.04 -4.83
N GLU A 15 19.60 13.79 -4.04
CA GLU A 15 19.90 14.01 -2.61
C GLU A 15 19.86 12.70 -1.81
N ILE A 16 18.91 11.80 -2.10
CA ILE A 16 18.88 10.47 -1.47
C ILE A 16 20.14 9.69 -1.80
N ASP A 17 20.58 9.70 -3.06
CA ASP A 17 21.82 9.03 -3.48
C ASP A 17 23.06 9.58 -2.73
N LEU A 18 23.10 10.89 -2.44
CA LEU A 18 24.17 11.49 -1.62
C LEU A 18 24.15 11.02 -0.15
N ILE A 19 22.96 10.89 0.45
CA ILE A 19 22.80 10.35 1.80
C ILE A 19 23.25 8.88 1.84
N ILE A 20 22.85 8.07 0.84
CA ILE A 20 23.24 6.67 0.73
C ILE A 20 24.77 6.54 0.62
N ALA A 21 25.40 7.39 -0.19
CA ALA A 21 26.85 7.41 -0.36
C ALA A 21 27.62 7.93 0.87
N ALA A 22 26.94 8.30 1.96
CA ALA A 22 27.50 8.96 3.14
C ALA A 22 28.29 10.24 2.80
N LYS A 23 27.95 10.91 1.69
CA LYS A 23 28.63 12.11 1.18
C LYS A 23 28.02 13.40 1.69
N ASP A 24 26.80 13.37 2.23
CA ASP A 24 26.17 14.52 2.86
C ASP A 24 25.24 14.14 4.02
N ASN A 25 25.55 14.62 5.23
CA ASN A 25 24.71 14.49 6.43
C ASN A 25 24.01 15.81 6.81
N ARG A 26 24.12 16.85 5.97
CA ARG A 26 23.63 18.22 6.22
C ARG A 26 22.39 18.58 5.40
N ILE A 27 21.92 17.69 4.53
CA ILE A 27 20.69 17.88 3.75
C ILE A 27 19.54 18.15 4.72
N ASP A 28 18.78 19.23 4.47
CA ASP A 28 17.60 19.56 5.26
C ASP A 28 16.42 18.67 4.84
N TYR A 29 16.58 17.39 5.17
CA TYR A 29 15.66 16.31 4.84
C TYR A 29 14.24 16.55 5.39
N LYS A 30 14.08 17.49 6.33
CA LYS A 30 12.78 17.90 6.90
C LYS A 30 11.84 18.53 5.87
N TYR A 31 12.35 18.96 4.70
CA TYR A 31 11.53 19.57 3.65
C TYR A 31 11.28 18.65 2.45
N ILE A 32 11.81 17.42 2.42
CA ILE A 32 11.58 16.49 1.30
C ILE A 32 10.09 16.23 1.10
N PHE A 33 9.33 16.02 2.19
CA PHE A 33 7.87 15.95 2.13
C PHE A 33 7.22 17.11 1.35
N ARG A 34 7.65 18.36 1.58
CA ARG A 34 7.10 19.53 0.87
C ARG A 34 7.46 19.53 -0.61
N HIS A 35 8.65 19.07 -0.95
CA HIS A 35 9.08 18.96 -2.35
C HIS A 35 8.32 17.86 -3.10
N LEU A 36 8.06 16.74 -2.43
CA LEU A 36 7.23 15.66 -2.97
C LEU A 36 5.77 16.13 -3.15
N ASP A 37 5.16 16.77 -2.15
CA ASP A 37 3.80 17.31 -2.27
C ASP A 37 3.69 18.37 -3.38
N ASP A 38 4.68 19.26 -3.51
CA ASP A 38 4.76 20.22 -4.62
C ASP A 38 4.85 19.51 -5.99
N ALA A 39 5.53 18.37 -6.06
CA ALA A 39 5.67 17.60 -7.30
C ALA A 39 4.35 16.91 -7.71
N LEU A 40 3.52 16.48 -6.75
CA LEU A 40 2.18 15.91 -7.03
C LEU A 40 1.26 16.89 -7.75
N THR A 41 1.40 18.19 -7.46
CA THR A 41 0.56 19.23 -8.10
C THR A 41 0.88 19.45 -9.59
N LYS A 42 1.95 18.84 -10.10
CA LYS A 42 2.39 18.95 -11.49
C LYS A 42 2.16 17.63 -12.22
N LYS A 43 2.07 17.70 -13.55
CA LYS A 43 2.02 16.50 -14.40
C LYS A 43 3.33 15.71 -14.23
N MET A 44 3.27 14.56 -13.57
CA MET A 44 4.41 13.66 -13.39
C MET A 44 4.70 12.90 -14.68
N SER A 45 5.98 12.80 -15.03
CA SER A 45 6.41 11.97 -16.15
C SER A 45 6.61 10.52 -15.71
N TYR A 46 6.51 9.57 -16.64
CA TYR A 46 6.85 8.18 -16.37
C TYR A 46 8.29 8.03 -15.86
N SER A 47 9.24 8.79 -16.41
CA SER A 47 10.63 8.79 -15.94
C SER A 47 10.79 9.24 -14.49
N ASP A 48 9.96 10.17 -14.01
CA ASP A 48 9.99 10.58 -12.60
C ASP A 48 9.56 9.43 -11.69
N ILE A 49 8.52 8.69 -12.09
CA ILE A 49 8.02 7.52 -11.34
C ILE A 49 9.06 6.41 -11.30
N VAL A 50 9.75 6.14 -12.41
CA VAL A 50 10.85 5.17 -12.45
C VAL A 50 11.94 5.55 -11.44
N LEU A 51 12.37 6.82 -11.40
CA LEU A 51 13.37 7.30 -10.45
C LEU A 51 12.90 7.14 -8.99
N ILE A 52 11.63 7.40 -8.71
CA ILE A 52 11.05 7.22 -7.37
C ILE A 52 11.07 5.73 -6.97
N CYS A 53 10.63 4.83 -7.85
CA CYS A 53 10.64 3.39 -7.57
C CYS A 53 12.06 2.91 -7.26
N GLU A 54 13.03 3.25 -8.12
CA GLU A 54 14.44 2.91 -7.90
C GLU A 54 14.98 3.46 -6.57
N THR A 55 14.60 4.70 -6.24
CA THR A 55 15.04 5.35 -4.99
C THR A 55 14.49 4.63 -3.77
N ILE A 56 13.23 4.19 -3.80
CA ILE A 56 12.62 3.43 -2.69
C ILE A 56 13.31 2.09 -2.51
N VAL A 57 13.58 1.37 -3.61
CA VAL A 57 14.33 0.10 -3.56
C VAL A 57 15.75 0.31 -3.01
N LYS A 58 16.42 1.41 -3.38
CA LYS A 58 17.72 1.76 -2.78
C LYS A 58 17.60 2.03 -1.27
N ILE A 59 16.62 2.84 -0.84
CA ILE A 59 16.38 3.14 0.58
C ILE A 59 16.10 1.85 1.37
N ALA A 60 15.24 1.00 0.82
CA ALA A 60 14.85 -0.30 1.35
C ALA A 60 16.06 -1.18 1.72
N ASN A 61 17.09 -1.16 0.86
CA ASN A 61 18.33 -1.92 1.01
C ASN A 61 19.37 -1.26 1.94
N THR A 62 19.05 -0.12 2.53
CA THR A 62 19.95 0.58 3.46
C THR A 62 19.53 0.39 4.93
N LYS A 63 20.49 0.59 5.84
CA LYS A 63 20.23 0.63 7.30
C LYS A 63 20.20 2.06 7.86
N SER A 64 20.13 3.07 7.00
CA SER A 64 20.22 4.48 7.42
C SER A 64 18.94 4.92 8.12
N ARG A 65 19.07 5.38 9.37
CA ARG A 65 17.94 5.89 10.16
C ARG A 65 17.29 7.13 9.52
N ILE A 66 18.08 8.00 8.90
CA ILE A 66 17.57 9.20 8.20
C ILE A 66 16.70 8.76 7.02
N LEU A 67 17.18 7.81 6.22
CA LEU A 67 16.45 7.30 5.07
C LEU A 67 15.15 6.59 5.47
N ARG A 68 15.12 5.92 6.64
CA ARG A 68 13.88 5.35 7.19
C ARG A 68 12.81 6.39 7.51
N TYR A 69 13.20 7.60 7.93
CA TYR A 69 12.24 8.68 8.12
C TYR A 69 11.71 9.21 6.78
N LEU A 70 12.59 9.35 5.80
CA LEU A 70 12.24 9.83 4.46
C LEU A 70 11.41 8.84 3.66
N GLU A 71 11.63 7.55 3.85
CA GLU A 71 10.86 6.47 3.24
C GLU A 71 9.35 6.65 3.47
N LYS A 72 8.96 7.13 4.65
CA LYS A 72 7.55 7.43 4.97
C LYS A 72 6.97 8.53 4.05
N ASP A 73 7.75 9.56 3.74
CA ASP A 73 7.32 10.65 2.88
C ASP A 73 7.16 10.17 1.43
N PHE A 74 8.05 9.29 0.97
CA PHE A 74 7.93 8.63 -0.34
C PHE A 74 6.69 7.75 -0.45
N TRP A 75 6.41 6.90 0.55
CA TRP A 75 5.19 6.08 0.56
C TRP A 75 3.92 6.93 0.65
N SER A 76 3.94 7.98 1.48
CA SER A 76 2.81 8.91 1.54
C SER A 76 2.59 9.64 0.21
N PHE A 77 3.65 9.92 -0.54
CA PHE A 77 3.56 10.50 -1.87
C PHE A 77 2.97 9.50 -2.86
N ILE A 78 3.48 8.25 -2.88
CA ILE A 78 3.01 7.18 -3.79
C ILE A 78 1.53 6.89 -3.62
N ASN A 79 1.06 6.75 -2.38
CA ASN A 79 -0.34 6.42 -2.13
C ASN A 79 -1.30 7.56 -2.53
N LYS A 80 -0.81 8.78 -2.75
CA LYS A 80 -1.62 9.88 -3.31
C LYS A 80 -1.69 9.86 -4.84
N ILE A 81 -0.81 9.14 -5.52
CA ILE A 81 -0.71 9.16 -6.99
C ILE A 81 -1.98 8.64 -7.68
N PRO A 82 -2.58 7.50 -7.26
CA PRO A 82 -3.81 7.01 -7.88
C PRO A 82 -4.91 8.06 -7.85
N PHE A 83 -5.14 8.67 -6.68
CA PHE A 83 -6.12 9.75 -6.52
C PHE A 83 -5.84 10.93 -7.46
N GLN A 84 -4.58 11.38 -7.59
CA GLN A 84 -4.23 12.44 -8.54
C GLN A 84 -4.57 12.03 -9.98
N ILE A 85 -4.23 10.81 -10.39
CA ILE A 85 -4.51 10.31 -11.74
C ILE A 85 -6.02 10.22 -12.01
N PHE A 86 -6.78 9.58 -11.12
CA PHE A 86 -8.21 9.37 -11.32
C PHE A 86 -8.99 10.68 -11.27
N TYR A 87 -8.73 11.52 -10.27
CA TYR A 87 -9.54 12.71 -10.02
C TYR A 87 -9.16 13.89 -10.93
N ILE A 88 -7.86 14.11 -11.16
CA ILE A 88 -7.39 15.27 -11.95
C ILE A 88 -7.39 14.97 -13.44
N HIS A 89 -7.02 13.75 -13.82
CA HIS A 89 -6.88 13.39 -15.22
C HIS A 89 -8.10 12.64 -15.79
N ARG A 90 -9.13 12.42 -14.96
CA ARG A 90 -10.42 11.80 -15.33
C ARG A 90 -10.22 10.58 -16.20
N LEU A 91 -9.37 9.67 -15.74
CA LEU A 91 -9.11 8.45 -16.47
C LEU A 91 -10.42 7.68 -16.61
N GLY A 92 -10.88 7.48 -17.84
CA GLY A 92 -11.99 6.57 -18.10
C GLY A 92 -11.46 5.15 -17.89
N ILE A 93 -11.94 4.50 -16.84
CA ILE A 93 -11.63 3.09 -16.56
C ILE A 93 -12.87 2.30 -16.97
N SER A 94 -12.66 1.28 -17.79
CA SER A 94 -13.75 0.35 -18.10
C SER A 94 -14.01 -0.56 -16.91
N GLU A 95 -15.25 -1.03 -16.78
CA GLU A 95 -15.60 -2.09 -15.84
C GLU A 95 -14.67 -3.30 -16.05
N ASN A 96 -14.14 -3.84 -14.95
CA ASN A 96 -13.22 -4.99 -14.95
C ASN A 96 -11.96 -4.79 -15.80
N GLU A 97 -11.47 -3.55 -15.95
CA GLU A 97 -10.21 -3.31 -16.65
C GLU A 97 -9.05 -3.94 -15.86
N GLU A 98 -8.32 -4.87 -16.48
CA GLU A 98 -7.15 -5.48 -15.86
C GLU A 98 -5.94 -4.53 -15.89
N LEU A 99 -5.21 -4.48 -14.77
CA LEU A 99 -3.96 -3.75 -14.62
C LEU A 99 -2.84 -4.66 -14.10
N LEU A 100 -1.94 -5.02 -15.02
CA LEU A 100 -0.78 -5.86 -14.76
C LEU A 100 0.43 -5.05 -14.31
N SER A 101 1.23 -5.63 -13.43
CA SER A 101 2.47 -5.03 -12.92
C SER A 101 3.55 -4.93 -14.00
N ASN A 102 4.27 -3.79 -14.05
CA ASN A 102 5.40 -3.56 -14.97
C ASN A 102 5.09 -3.71 -16.48
N THR A 103 3.83 -3.68 -16.88
CA THR A 103 3.40 -3.70 -18.29
C THR A 103 3.53 -2.33 -18.96
N ASP A 104 4.02 -2.32 -20.20
CA ASP A 104 4.16 -1.13 -21.04
C ASP A 104 2.86 -0.80 -21.78
N TYR A 105 1.97 -0.07 -21.09
CA TYR A 105 0.70 0.40 -21.68
C TYR A 105 0.89 1.67 -22.51
N ASP A 106 0.17 1.79 -23.63
CA ASP A 106 0.12 3.00 -24.45
C ASP A 106 -0.39 4.23 -23.66
N ASN A 107 -1.33 4.00 -22.74
CA ASN A 107 -1.81 5.02 -21.83
C ASN A 107 -0.73 5.30 -20.76
N ASN A 108 -0.13 6.48 -20.81
CA ASN A 108 0.95 6.88 -19.90
C ASN A 108 0.56 6.81 -18.41
N TYR A 109 -0.69 7.10 -18.04
CA TYR A 109 -1.13 7.00 -16.65
C TYR A 109 -1.29 5.54 -16.22
N LYS A 110 -1.86 4.70 -17.08
CA LYS A 110 -1.94 3.25 -16.84
C LYS A 110 -0.54 2.64 -16.70
N LYS A 111 0.41 3.08 -17.54
CA LYS A 111 1.83 2.70 -17.46
C LYS A 111 2.48 3.13 -16.14
N ILE A 112 2.16 4.31 -15.61
CA ILE A 112 2.61 4.78 -14.29
C ILE A 112 2.08 3.86 -13.18
N LEU A 113 0.76 3.60 -13.17
CA LEU A 113 0.12 2.77 -12.15
C LEU A 113 0.65 1.32 -12.18
N SER A 114 0.78 0.76 -13.39
CA SER A 114 1.44 -0.52 -13.65
C SER A 114 2.87 -0.59 -13.07
N LYS A 115 3.67 0.48 -13.21
CA LYS A 115 5.02 0.53 -12.63
C LYS A 115 5.00 0.60 -11.10
N LEU A 116 4.01 1.27 -10.51
CA LEU A 116 3.85 1.34 -9.05
C LEU A 116 3.39 0.00 -8.46
N ILE A 117 2.50 -0.74 -9.14
CA ILE A 117 2.18 -2.13 -8.75
C ILE A 117 3.44 -3.00 -8.84
N GLY A 118 4.26 -2.81 -9.87
CA GLY A 118 5.57 -3.45 -9.98
C GLY A 118 6.48 -3.21 -8.77
N LEU A 119 6.50 -1.97 -8.26
CA LEU A 119 7.23 -1.62 -7.03
C LEU A 119 6.64 -2.32 -5.80
N VAL A 120 5.31 -2.37 -5.68
CA VAL A 120 4.62 -3.07 -4.58
C VAL A 120 5.05 -4.54 -4.51
N VAL A 121 5.05 -5.24 -5.64
CA VAL A 121 5.50 -6.64 -5.73
C VAL A 121 6.96 -6.75 -5.30
N GLU A 122 7.84 -5.92 -5.88
CA GLU A 122 9.27 -5.93 -5.55
C GLU A 122 9.53 -5.70 -4.06
N ILE A 123 8.76 -4.83 -3.41
CA ILE A 123 8.89 -4.53 -1.98
C ILE A 123 8.35 -5.66 -1.10
N ILE A 124 7.24 -6.29 -1.47
CA ILE A 124 6.69 -7.44 -0.72
C ILE A 124 7.63 -8.66 -0.86
N ASP A 125 8.29 -8.83 -2.00
CA ASP A 125 9.27 -9.89 -2.25
C ASP A 125 10.59 -9.68 -1.50
N LEU A 126 10.86 -8.47 -1.00
CA LEU A 126 12.02 -8.26 -0.14
C LEU A 126 11.87 -9.09 1.14
N LYS A 127 12.99 -9.72 1.53
CA LYS A 127 13.06 -10.47 2.78
C LYS A 127 12.60 -9.61 3.95
N ASP A 128 11.60 -10.10 4.67
CA ASP A 128 11.17 -9.47 5.92
C ASP A 128 12.28 -9.59 6.97
N ASP A 129 12.85 -8.44 7.33
CA ASP A 129 13.88 -8.32 8.36
C ASP A 129 13.30 -7.99 9.74
N ASN A 130 11.96 -8.01 9.89
CA ASN A 130 11.22 -7.66 11.10
C ASN A 130 11.58 -6.26 11.65
N SER A 131 12.08 -5.36 10.79
CA SER A 131 12.37 -3.98 11.17
C SER A 131 11.15 -3.10 10.96
N LYS A 132 11.06 -1.99 11.71
CA LYS A 132 10.05 -0.94 11.49
C LYS A 132 10.03 -0.40 10.05
N GLY A 133 11.13 -0.52 9.33
CA GLY A 133 11.22 -0.15 7.91
C GLY A 133 10.60 -1.21 7.00
N SER A 134 10.81 -2.50 7.28
CA SER A 134 10.05 -3.58 6.63
C SER A 134 8.55 -3.41 6.88
N ASP A 135 8.19 -3.14 8.14
CA ASP A 135 6.80 -2.94 8.53
C ASP A 135 6.10 -1.84 7.74
N LEU A 136 6.75 -0.67 7.68
CA LEU A 136 6.25 0.48 6.93
C LEU A 136 6.07 0.15 5.45
N ARG A 137 7.07 -0.47 4.84
CA ARG A 137 7.09 -0.80 3.41
C ARG A 137 5.96 -1.75 3.03
N ARG A 138 5.85 -2.87 3.75
CA ARG A 138 4.85 -3.92 3.47
C ARG A 138 3.44 -3.37 3.68
N ALA A 139 3.18 -2.72 4.83
CA ALA A 139 1.90 -2.07 5.10
C ALA A 139 1.53 -1.02 4.03
N SER A 140 2.46 -0.14 3.66
CA SER A 140 2.19 0.90 2.65
C SER A 140 1.97 0.33 1.25
N SER A 141 2.62 -0.79 0.93
CA SER A 141 2.46 -1.49 -0.35
C SER A 141 1.09 -2.15 -0.47
N LEU A 142 0.65 -2.82 0.60
CA LEU A 142 -0.68 -3.44 0.66
C LEU A 142 -1.78 -2.38 0.64
N LYS A 143 -1.59 -1.27 1.36
CA LYS A 143 -2.49 -0.12 1.29
C LYS A 143 -2.67 0.40 -0.14
N PHE A 144 -1.56 0.64 -0.83
CA PHE A 144 -1.59 1.09 -2.23
C PHE A 144 -2.41 0.13 -3.09
N LEU A 145 -2.18 -1.18 -2.91
CA LEU A 145 -2.87 -2.21 -3.68
C LEU A 145 -4.37 -2.26 -3.38
N GLY A 146 -4.76 -2.16 -2.10
CA GLY A 146 -6.15 -2.14 -1.66
C GLY A 146 -6.93 -0.95 -2.21
N GLU A 147 -6.29 0.23 -2.31
CA GLU A 147 -6.90 1.41 -2.95
C GLU A 147 -7.10 1.20 -4.46
N MET A 148 -6.16 0.52 -5.11
CA MET A 148 -6.14 0.32 -6.56
C MET A 148 -7.19 -0.70 -7.07
N ILE A 149 -7.55 -1.67 -6.25
CA ILE A 149 -8.54 -2.72 -6.59
C ILE A 149 -9.94 -2.18 -6.80
N ASN A 150 -10.29 -1.08 -6.13
CA ASN A 150 -11.57 -0.40 -6.35
C ASN A 150 -11.69 0.21 -7.76
N CYS A 151 -10.59 0.25 -8.52
CA CYS A 151 -10.51 0.86 -9.84
C CYS A 151 -10.14 -0.15 -10.93
N TYR A 152 -9.30 -1.13 -10.63
CA TYR A 152 -8.81 -2.10 -11.60
C TYR A 152 -8.89 -3.52 -11.06
N ASP A 153 -9.08 -4.48 -11.97
CA ASP A 153 -8.77 -5.87 -11.66
C ASP A 153 -7.25 -6.04 -11.63
N ILE A 154 -6.72 -6.51 -10.49
CA ILE A 154 -5.29 -6.73 -10.28
C ILE A 154 -5.09 -8.19 -9.88
N PRO A 155 -4.77 -9.08 -10.85
CA PRO A 155 -4.84 -10.54 -10.64
C PRO A 155 -3.96 -11.06 -9.49
N ILE A 156 -2.85 -10.39 -9.21
CA ILE A 156 -1.92 -10.81 -8.14
C ILE A 156 -2.37 -10.39 -6.74
N ALA A 157 -3.36 -9.51 -6.62
CA ALA A 157 -3.59 -8.81 -5.36
C ALA A 157 -4.15 -9.69 -4.25
N LYS A 158 -5.12 -10.56 -4.58
CA LYS A 158 -5.69 -11.52 -3.64
C LYS A 158 -4.60 -12.31 -2.92
N ASN A 159 -3.69 -12.92 -3.69
CA ASN A 159 -2.61 -13.73 -3.14
C ASN A 159 -1.71 -12.94 -2.20
N LEU A 160 -1.34 -11.71 -2.57
CA LEU A 160 -0.49 -10.85 -1.74
C LEU A 160 -1.16 -10.50 -0.41
N PHE A 161 -2.48 -10.27 -0.39
CA PHE A 161 -3.18 -10.03 0.86
C PHE A 161 -3.33 -11.31 1.70
N VAL A 162 -3.73 -12.44 1.10
CA VAL A 162 -3.89 -13.72 1.80
C VAL A 162 -2.58 -14.14 2.47
N GLU A 163 -1.45 -13.97 1.81
CA GLU A 163 -0.14 -14.24 2.41
C GLU A 163 0.15 -13.31 3.60
N SER A 164 -0.32 -12.05 3.54
CA SER A 164 0.00 -10.99 4.50
C SER A 164 -0.93 -10.93 5.72
N ILE A 165 -2.17 -11.46 5.66
CA ILE A 165 -3.09 -11.44 6.82
C ILE A 165 -2.61 -12.29 8.00
N THR A 166 -1.66 -13.19 7.79
CA THR A 166 -1.04 -13.99 8.86
C THR A 166 0.23 -13.34 9.44
N SER A 167 0.59 -12.15 8.96
CA SER A 167 1.77 -11.42 9.44
C SER A 167 1.64 -11.08 10.92
N LYS A 168 2.74 -11.25 11.67
CA LYS A 168 2.84 -10.81 13.08
C LYS A 168 2.89 -9.29 13.21
N ASN A 169 3.17 -8.60 12.12
CA ASN A 169 3.12 -7.16 12.07
C ASN A 169 1.67 -6.71 11.94
N LYS A 170 1.14 -6.15 13.02
CA LYS A 170 -0.25 -5.67 13.11
C LYS A 170 -0.65 -4.71 11.99
N LYS A 171 0.28 -3.85 11.52
CA LYS A 171 -0.04 -2.90 10.44
C LYS A 171 -0.12 -3.58 9.09
N GLU A 172 0.80 -4.48 8.81
CA GLU A 172 0.76 -5.27 7.57
C GLU A 172 -0.49 -6.15 7.52
N GLN A 173 -0.79 -6.86 8.61
CA GLN A 173 -2.00 -7.66 8.74
C GLN A 173 -3.26 -6.80 8.54
N TYR A 174 -3.34 -5.65 9.19
CA TYR A 174 -4.48 -4.74 9.08
C TYR A 174 -4.68 -4.25 7.63
N GLU A 175 -3.63 -3.75 6.97
CA GLU A 175 -3.73 -3.27 5.58
C GLU A 175 -4.02 -4.42 4.60
N ALA A 176 -3.59 -5.65 4.90
CA ALA A 176 -3.97 -6.85 4.14
C ALA A 176 -5.45 -7.20 4.30
N LEU A 177 -6.00 -7.10 5.52
CA LEU A 177 -7.42 -7.33 5.77
C LEU A 177 -8.29 -6.28 5.08
N GLU A 178 -7.93 -4.99 5.18
CA GLU A 178 -8.61 -3.91 4.46
C GLU A 178 -8.53 -4.12 2.94
N GLY A 179 -7.39 -4.61 2.43
CA GLY A 179 -7.22 -5.00 1.04
C GLY A 179 -8.14 -6.15 0.60
N LEU A 180 -8.28 -7.21 1.41
CA LEU A 180 -9.22 -8.30 1.13
C LEU A 180 -10.68 -7.88 1.22
N GLU A 181 -11.01 -6.99 2.16
CA GLU A 181 -12.35 -6.41 2.28
C GLU A 181 -12.74 -5.71 0.98
N ASN A 182 -11.87 -4.84 0.47
CA ASN A 182 -12.07 -4.16 -0.81
C ASN A 182 -12.12 -5.15 -1.98
N TYR A 183 -11.25 -6.15 -1.99
CA TYR A 183 -11.22 -7.17 -3.04
C TYR A 183 -12.55 -7.91 -3.16
N TYR A 184 -13.07 -8.46 -2.06
CA TYR A 184 -14.36 -9.16 -2.11
C TYR A 184 -15.57 -8.22 -2.24
N ALA A 185 -15.42 -6.91 -1.98
CA ALA A 185 -16.50 -5.94 -2.23
C ALA A 185 -16.76 -5.71 -3.72
N VAL A 186 -15.77 -5.97 -4.58
CA VAL A 186 -15.85 -5.72 -6.03
C VAL A 186 -15.62 -6.96 -6.89
N SER A 187 -15.13 -8.05 -6.30
CA SER A 187 -14.88 -9.32 -6.97
C SER A 187 -16.09 -10.25 -6.90
N GLU A 188 -16.31 -11.01 -7.97
CA GLU A 188 -17.27 -12.13 -8.00
C GLU A 188 -16.60 -13.47 -7.66
N GLU A 189 -15.34 -13.47 -7.23
CA GLU A 189 -14.60 -14.70 -6.93
C GLU A 189 -15.07 -15.33 -5.60
N GLU A 190 -15.29 -16.65 -5.62
CA GLU A 190 -15.62 -17.41 -4.42
C GLU A 190 -14.42 -17.45 -3.44
N ILE A 191 -14.71 -17.34 -2.15
CA ILE A 191 -13.69 -17.45 -1.09
C ILE A 191 -13.37 -18.91 -0.76
N GLU A 192 -12.08 -19.24 -0.65
CA GLU A 192 -11.64 -20.59 -0.30
C GLU A 192 -11.92 -20.92 1.17
N ALA A 193 -12.29 -22.17 1.45
CA ALA A 193 -12.57 -22.66 2.80
C ALA A 193 -11.38 -22.46 3.77
N ASP A 194 -10.14 -22.58 3.28
CA ASP A 194 -8.94 -22.35 4.09
C ASP A 194 -8.78 -20.87 4.49
N LEU A 195 -9.20 -19.94 3.62
CA LEU A 195 -9.21 -18.51 3.93
C LEU A 195 -10.31 -18.19 4.95
N VAL A 196 -11.51 -18.75 4.79
CA VAL A 196 -12.60 -18.63 5.78
C VAL A 196 -12.13 -19.11 7.15
N LYS A 197 -11.43 -20.25 7.21
CA LYS A 197 -10.86 -20.76 8.46
C LYS A 197 -9.84 -19.77 9.06
N THR A 198 -8.92 -19.29 8.23
CA THR A 198 -7.88 -18.32 8.65
C THR A 198 -8.49 -17.05 9.24
N LEU A 199 -9.54 -16.49 8.61
CA LEU A 199 -10.25 -15.30 9.12
C LEU A 199 -10.93 -15.55 10.47
N ASN A 200 -11.56 -16.72 10.63
CA ASN A 200 -12.17 -17.09 11.92
C ASN A 200 -11.12 -17.30 13.01
N ASP A 201 -9.95 -17.85 12.68
CA ASP A 201 -8.84 -18.02 13.63
C ASP A 201 -8.28 -16.65 14.06
N ILE A 202 -8.05 -15.72 13.10
CA ILE A 202 -7.64 -14.33 13.41
C ILE A 202 -8.66 -13.64 14.33
N MET A 203 -9.95 -13.75 14.02
CA MET A 203 -11.02 -13.13 14.80
C MET A 203 -11.08 -13.64 16.24
N LYS A 204 -10.79 -14.92 16.48
CA LYS A 204 -10.74 -15.51 17.83
C LYS A 204 -9.52 -15.11 18.64
N GLU A 205 -8.40 -14.84 17.96
CA GLU A 205 -7.12 -14.54 18.61
C GLU A 205 -6.88 -13.05 18.84
N THR A 206 -7.61 -12.17 18.14
CA THR A 206 -7.40 -10.72 18.20
C THR A 206 -8.17 -10.07 19.34
N ASP A 207 -7.49 -9.20 20.09
CA ASP A 207 -8.11 -8.27 21.04
C ASP A 207 -8.54 -6.94 20.37
N ASP A 208 -8.26 -6.76 19.08
CA ASP A 208 -8.62 -5.55 18.33
C ASP A 208 -9.94 -5.73 17.62
N ARG A 209 -10.97 -5.00 18.10
CA ARG A 209 -12.31 -4.99 17.52
C ARG A 209 -12.32 -4.64 16.04
N THR A 210 -11.40 -3.78 15.60
CA THR A 210 -11.29 -3.37 14.19
C THR A 210 -10.89 -4.56 13.33
N VAL A 211 -9.91 -5.35 13.78
CA VAL A 211 -9.45 -6.56 13.09
C VAL A 211 -10.57 -7.60 13.03
N ALA A 212 -11.29 -7.81 14.14
CA ALA A 212 -12.45 -8.70 14.17
C ALA A 212 -13.54 -8.24 13.19
N SER A 213 -13.84 -6.94 13.16
CA SER A 213 -14.80 -6.34 12.24
C SER A 213 -14.41 -6.50 10.78
N SER A 214 -13.14 -6.27 10.42
CA SER A 214 -12.67 -6.47 9.04
C SER A 214 -12.77 -7.94 8.61
N CYS A 215 -12.46 -8.89 9.50
CA CYS A 215 -12.66 -10.32 9.19
C CYS A 215 -14.13 -10.64 8.89
N LEU A 216 -15.06 -10.10 9.69
CA LEU A 216 -16.50 -10.27 9.45
C LEU A 216 -16.94 -9.60 8.14
N GLN A 217 -16.45 -8.40 7.84
CA GLN A 217 -16.80 -7.69 6.61
C GLN A 217 -16.33 -8.45 5.36
N ILE A 218 -15.16 -9.07 5.40
CA ILE A 218 -14.69 -9.96 4.32
C ILE A 218 -15.67 -11.13 4.13
N LEU A 219 -16.12 -11.77 5.21
CA LEU A 219 -17.06 -12.89 5.14
C LEU A 219 -18.46 -12.47 4.63
N ILE A 220 -18.89 -11.22 4.91
CA ILE A 220 -20.12 -10.65 4.35
C ILE A 220 -19.94 -10.41 2.85
N ASN A 221 -18.87 -9.71 2.46
CA ASN A 221 -18.60 -9.36 1.06
C ASN A 221 -18.46 -10.62 0.18
N ALA A 222 -17.90 -11.70 0.75
CA ALA A 222 -17.78 -13.00 0.08
C ALA A 222 -19.03 -13.89 0.22
N GLU A 223 -20.17 -13.35 0.67
CA GLU A 223 -21.47 -14.04 0.81
C GLU A 223 -21.47 -15.29 1.72
N ILE A 224 -20.51 -15.40 2.65
CA ILE A 224 -20.42 -16.53 3.60
C ILE A 224 -21.35 -16.36 4.79
N ILE A 225 -21.57 -15.12 5.23
CA ILE A 225 -22.50 -14.76 6.30
C ILE A 225 -23.30 -13.52 5.90
N ASP A 226 -24.49 -13.36 6.46
CA ASP A 226 -25.24 -12.11 6.33
C ASP A 226 -24.84 -11.09 7.42
N GLU A 227 -25.27 -9.83 7.24
CA GLU A 227 -25.02 -8.73 8.18
C GLU A 227 -25.54 -9.01 9.59
N MET A 228 -26.69 -9.69 9.70
CA MET A 228 -27.31 -9.98 11.00
C MET A 228 -26.46 -10.99 11.79
N THR A 229 -25.94 -12.01 11.11
CA THR A 229 -25.02 -13.00 11.67
C THR A 229 -23.72 -12.34 12.12
N ALA A 230 -23.19 -11.39 11.34
CA ALA A 230 -22.01 -10.63 11.73
C ALA A 230 -22.25 -9.78 12.99
N VAL A 231 -23.43 -9.16 13.14
CA VAL A 231 -23.81 -8.41 14.35
C VAL A 231 -23.82 -9.31 15.58
N PHE A 232 -24.36 -10.53 15.50
CA PHE A 232 -24.31 -11.46 16.62
C PHE A 232 -22.87 -11.88 16.95
N LYS A 233 -22.08 -12.22 15.92
CA LYS A 233 -20.67 -12.63 16.12
C LYS A 233 -19.81 -11.55 16.77
N ILE A 234 -20.01 -10.27 16.45
CA ILE A 234 -19.23 -9.19 17.06
C ILE A 234 -19.64 -8.90 18.51
N GLU A 235 -20.92 -9.12 18.87
CA GLU A 235 -21.34 -9.05 20.28
C GLU A 235 -20.81 -10.25 21.07
N ASP A 236 -20.89 -11.47 20.53
CA ASP A 236 -20.30 -12.67 21.17
C ASP A 236 -18.79 -12.48 21.40
N TRP A 237 -18.06 -12.00 20.39
CA TRP A 237 -16.63 -11.68 20.51
C TRP A 237 -16.36 -10.65 21.62
N LYS A 238 -17.21 -9.64 21.75
CA LYS A 238 -17.05 -8.58 22.76
C LYS A 238 -17.27 -9.12 24.17
N ASP A 239 -18.27 -9.98 24.37
CA ASP A 239 -18.51 -10.64 25.65
C ASP A 239 -17.31 -11.52 26.05
N GLU A 240 -16.70 -12.23 25.10
CA GLU A 240 -15.52 -13.08 25.37
C GLU A 240 -14.25 -12.29 25.75
N HIS A 241 -14.07 -11.05 25.28
CA HIS A 241 -12.83 -10.28 25.42
C HIS A 241 -12.90 -9.12 26.43
N TYR A 242 -14.10 -8.66 26.79
CA TYR A 242 -14.28 -7.48 27.65
C TYR A 242 -15.11 -7.72 28.92
N ASP A 243 -15.59 -8.94 29.17
CA ASP A 243 -16.11 -9.37 30.48
C ASP A 243 -15.00 -9.81 31.45
#